data_AF-A0A5K1EG33-F1
#
_entry.id   AF-A0A5K1EG33-F1
#
_cell.length_a   1.000
_cell.length_b   1.000
_cell.length_c   1.000
_cell.angle_alpha   90.00
_cell.angle_beta   90.00
_cell.angle_gamma   90.00
#
_symmetry.space_group_name_H-M   'P 1'
#
loop_
_entity.id
_entity.type
_entity.pdbx_description
1 polymer ?
#
loop_
_entity_poly.entity_id
_entity_poly.type
_entity_poly.pdbx_seq_one_letter_code
_entity_poly.pdbx_strand_id
1 'polypeptide(L)'
;MARRGMRPPSGRVPIGRSSVGSIVSFFPSYTSPRGQPQIRATMTSKDMLYHAQKMVGKWFYDACIPFNAAKSFQFQVIAVAIATIGPGFKMSSYHQLRGKILQDTVKEVSEHCDELKLCWKETDCSIMSDGWTDTRSRTFVNFLVYCPKGTMFLKSLDLSDVPKTAKILFNVFDNVLQEVGPENIVQFTIDNVANYRAAGDLLFQKYRTFFWSPCVTHCVNLMLQYLNEMHDIKS
;
A
#
# COMPACT_ATOMS: atom_id res chain seq x y z
N MET A 1 -59.31 -12.63 34.56
CA MET A 1 -59.16 -11.46 33.65
C MET A 1 -57.70 -11.39 33.21
N ALA A 2 -57.41 -11.91 32.01
CA ALA A 2 -56.05 -12.01 31.48
C ALA A 2 -55.57 -10.68 30.91
N ARG A 3 -54.41 -10.17 31.38
CA ARG A 3 -53.75 -8.99 30.81
C ARG A 3 -52.98 -9.40 29.55
N ARG A 4 -53.45 -8.93 28.39
CA ARG A 4 -52.77 -9.03 27.09
C ARG A 4 -51.48 -8.22 27.11
N GLY A 5 -50.35 -8.87 26.87
CA GLY A 5 -49.08 -8.21 26.55
C GLY A 5 -49.13 -7.63 25.13
N MET A 6 -48.87 -6.33 24.99
CA MET A 6 -48.64 -5.68 23.71
C MET A 6 -47.20 -5.95 23.24
N ARG A 7 -47.04 -6.53 22.05
CA ARG A 7 -45.76 -6.60 21.33
C ARG A 7 -45.53 -5.30 20.57
N PRO A 8 -44.31 -4.72 20.58
CA PRO A 8 -43.99 -3.59 19.72
C PRO A 8 -43.82 -4.04 18.25
N PRO A 9 -44.08 -3.16 17.26
CA PRO A 9 -44.03 -3.53 15.86
C PRO A 9 -42.58 -3.68 15.38
N SER A 10 -42.32 -4.79 14.68
CA SER A 10 -41.07 -5.08 14.00
C SER A 10 -40.90 -4.17 12.78
N GLY A 11 -40.27 -3.01 12.97
CA GLY A 11 -39.76 -2.19 11.87
C GLY A 11 -38.45 -2.76 11.35
N ARG A 12 -38.42 -3.25 10.10
CA ARG A 12 -37.17 -3.49 9.38
C ARG A 12 -36.54 -2.14 9.05
N VAL A 13 -35.39 -1.85 9.64
CA VAL A 13 -34.52 -0.76 9.19
C VAL A 13 -33.95 -1.17 7.82
N PRO A 14 -34.11 -0.36 6.75
CA PRO A 14 -33.47 -0.64 5.49
C PRO A 14 -31.96 -0.42 5.67
N ILE A 15 -31.17 -1.49 5.53
CA ILE A 15 -29.72 -1.37 5.35
C ILE A 15 -29.53 -0.77 3.96
N GLY A 16 -29.34 0.55 3.91
CA GLY A 16 -28.91 1.24 2.72
C GLY A 16 -27.61 0.62 2.24
N ARG A 17 -27.63 0.04 1.04
CA ARG A 17 -26.40 -0.26 0.30
C ARG A 17 -25.74 1.07 -0.02
N SER A 18 -24.78 1.49 0.80
CA SER A 18 -23.82 2.46 0.32
C SER A 18 -22.96 1.75 -0.73
N SER A 19 -23.07 2.21 -1.97
CA SER A 19 -22.15 1.85 -3.04
C SER A 19 -20.82 2.55 -2.77
N VAL A 20 -20.11 2.12 -1.75
CA VAL A 20 -18.72 2.52 -1.53
C VAL A 20 -17.88 1.53 -2.30
N GLY A 21 -17.14 2.01 -3.29
CA GLY A 21 -16.09 1.25 -3.95
C GLY A 21 -15.08 0.82 -2.89
N SER A 22 -15.27 -0.39 -2.38
CA SER A 22 -14.49 -0.92 -1.27
C SER A 22 -13.04 -1.09 -1.71
N ILE A 23 -12.10 -0.63 -0.89
CA ILE A 23 -10.64 -0.85 -0.98
C ILE A 23 -10.24 -2.30 -1.32
N VAL A 24 -11.16 -3.25 -1.09
CA VAL A 24 -11.09 -4.65 -1.52
C VAL A 24 -10.86 -4.80 -3.03
N SER A 25 -11.23 -3.82 -3.87
CA SER A 25 -10.92 -3.83 -5.31
C SER A 25 -9.44 -3.59 -5.62
N PHE A 26 -8.72 -2.85 -4.78
CA PHE A 26 -7.31 -2.52 -4.96
C PHE A 26 -6.39 -3.53 -4.27
N PHE A 27 -6.74 -3.95 -3.05
CA PHE A 27 -6.04 -4.99 -2.29
C PHE A 27 -7.07 -6.00 -1.76
N PRO A 28 -7.44 -7.02 -2.53
CA PRO A 28 -8.41 -8.00 -2.08
C PRO A 28 -7.80 -8.93 -1.03
N SER A 29 -8.62 -9.33 -0.08
CA SER A 29 -8.35 -10.49 0.77
C SER A 29 -8.07 -11.71 -0.12
N TYR A 30 -7.00 -12.46 0.16
CA TYR A 30 -6.50 -13.61 -0.63
C TYR A 30 -7.49 -14.77 -0.88
N THR A 31 -8.73 -14.66 -0.42
CA THR A 31 -9.77 -15.68 -0.56
C THR A 31 -10.89 -15.17 -1.46
N SER A 32 -10.67 -15.22 -2.79
CA SER A 32 -11.81 -15.16 -3.71
C SER A 32 -12.56 -16.50 -3.67
N PRO A 33 -13.90 -16.51 -3.51
CA PRO A 33 -14.71 -17.69 -3.78
C PRO A 33 -14.48 -18.12 -5.23
N ARG A 34 -14.25 -19.42 -5.46
CA ARG A 34 -14.18 -19.97 -6.83
C ARG A 34 -15.53 -19.70 -7.51
N GLY A 35 -15.56 -18.80 -8.49
CA GLY A 35 -16.74 -18.56 -9.31
C GLY A 35 -17.13 -19.82 -10.08
N GLN A 36 -18.43 -20.14 -10.12
CA GLN A 36 -18.93 -21.25 -10.93
C GLN A 36 -18.63 -21.00 -12.42
N PRO A 37 -18.02 -21.97 -13.14
CA PRO A 37 -17.78 -21.83 -14.56
C PRO A 37 -19.11 -21.78 -15.33
N GLN A 38 -19.21 -20.83 -16.24
CA GLN A 38 -20.34 -20.70 -17.18
C GLN A 38 -20.42 -21.95 -18.09
N ILE A 39 -21.63 -22.34 -18.51
CA ILE A 39 -21.90 -23.53 -19.36
C ILE A 39 -21.03 -23.56 -20.64
N ARG A 40 -20.63 -22.40 -21.15
CA ARG A 40 -19.76 -22.29 -22.34
C ARG A 40 -18.31 -22.71 -22.08
N ALA A 41 -17.80 -22.49 -20.86
CA ALA A 41 -16.45 -22.89 -20.48
C ALA A 41 -16.32 -24.42 -20.33
N THR A 42 -17.38 -25.09 -19.87
CA THR A 42 -17.44 -26.57 -19.79
C THR A 42 -17.60 -27.24 -21.15
N MET A 43 -18.07 -26.51 -22.17
CA MET A 43 -18.17 -26.99 -23.57
C MET A 43 -16.96 -26.63 -24.45
N THR A 44 -15.95 -25.96 -23.91
CA THR A 44 -14.74 -25.57 -24.67
C THR A 44 -13.77 -26.75 -24.74
N SER A 45 -13.23 -27.05 -25.93
CA SER A 45 -12.25 -28.13 -26.07
C SER A 45 -10.98 -27.84 -25.26
N LYS A 46 -10.33 -28.90 -24.76
CA LYS A 46 -9.05 -28.80 -24.05
C LYS A 46 -8.00 -28.07 -24.89
N ASP A 47 -8.02 -28.24 -26.21
CA ASP A 47 -7.09 -27.59 -27.14
C ASP A 47 -7.30 -26.08 -27.20
N MET A 48 -8.55 -25.61 -27.21
CA MET A 48 -8.86 -24.17 -27.21
C MET A 48 -8.47 -23.50 -25.89
N LEU A 49 -8.72 -24.17 -24.76
CA LEU A 49 -8.27 -23.70 -23.44
C LEU A 49 -6.74 -23.61 -23.38
N TYR A 50 -6.05 -24.66 -23.80
CA TYR A 50 -4.59 -24.69 -23.82
C TYR A 50 -4.02 -23.64 -24.77
N HIS A 51 -4.64 -23.43 -25.94
CA HIS A 51 -4.23 -22.39 -26.88
C HIS A 51 -4.31 -20.99 -26.25
N ALA A 52 -5.41 -20.65 -25.57
CA ALA A 52 -5.56 -19.37 -24.88
C ALA A 52 -4.50 -19.19 -23.78
N GLN A 53 -4.27 -20.20 -22.95
CA GLN A 53 -3.23 -20.18 -21.93
C GLN A 53 -1.82 -20.02 -22.53
N LYS A 54 -1.55 -20.72 -23.64
CA LYS A 54 -0.28 -20.61 -24.37
C LYS A 54 -0.07 -19.20 -24.94
N MET A 55 -1.11 -18.50 -25.37
CA MET A 55 -1.01 -17.11 -25.81
C MET A 55 -0.65 -16.16 -24.67
N VAL A 56 -1.23 -16.35 -23.48
CA VAL A 56 -0.82 -15.60 -22.27
C VAL A 56 0.64 -15.88 -21.93
N GLY A 57 1.07 -17.15 -21.97
CA GLY A 57 2.47 -17.53 -21.74
C GLY A 57 3.43 -16.88 -22.73
N LYS A 58 3.11 -16.89 -24.02
CA LYS A 58 3.92 -16.22 -25.06
C LYS A 58 4.11 -14.72 -24.77
N TRP A 59 3.05 -14.03 -24.36
CA TRP A 59 3.15 -12.61 -23.98
C TRP A 59 4.04 -12.40 -22.75
N PHE A 60 3.97 -13.28 -21.75
CA PHE A 60 4.88 -13.23 -20.59
C PHE A 60 6.35 -13.33 -21.00
N TYR A 61 6.68 -14.28 -21.90
CA TYR A 61 8.05 -14.50 -22.33
C TYR A 61 8.57 -13.33 -23.17
N ASP A 62 7.76 -12.87 -24.13
CA ASP A 62 8.10 -11.78 -25.06
C ASP A 62 8.32 -10.46 -24.32
N ALA A 63 7.41 -10.10 -23.42
CA ALA A 63 7.50 -8.87 -22.63
C ALA A 63 8.39 -8.99 -21.38
N CYS A 64 9.10 -10.11 -21.20
CA CYS A 64 9.96 -10.39 -20.05
C CYS A 64 9.24 -10.18 -18.70
N ILE A 65 7.97 -10.58 -18.62
CA ILE A 65 7.16 -10.41 -17.41
C ILE A 65 7.54 -11.50 -16.39
N PRO A 66 7.92 -11.13 -15.15
CA PRO A 66 8.20 -12.12 -14.12
C PRO A 66 6.98 -13.00 -13.83
N PHE A 67 7.18 -14.32 -13.69
CA PHE A 67 6.08 -15.25 -13.40
C PHE A 67 5.28 -14.92 -12.15
N ASN A 68 5.88 -14.20 -11.19
CA ASN A 68 5.18 -13.73 -10.01
C ASN A 68 4.01 -12.78 -10.33
N ALA A 69 4.02 -12.10 -11.49
CA ALA A 69 2.92 -11.26 -11.95
C ALA A 69 1.61 -12.06 -12.13
N ALA A 70 1.69 -13.37 -12.42
CA ALA A 70 0.52 -14.24 -12.53
C ALA A 70 -0.19 -14.47 -11.19
N LYS A 71 0.44 -14.13 -10.06
CA LYS A 71 -0.17 -14.16 -8.72
C LYS A 71 -0.92 -12.87 -8.37
N SER A 72 -0.85 -11.85 -9.24
CA SER A 72 -1.62 -10.61 -9.05
C SER A 72 -3.12 -10.91 -9.08
N PHE A 73 -3.87 -10.27 -8.17
CA PHE A 73 -5.33 -10.30 -8.21
C PHE A 73 -5.89 -9.90 -9.58
N GLN A 74 -5.25 -8.92 -10.24
CA GLN A 74 -5.74 -8.44 -11.54
C GLN A 74 -5.57 -9.46 -12.65
N PHE A 75 -4.70 -10.47 -12.50
CA PHE A 75 -4.37 -11.41 -13.55
C PHE A 75 -5.61 -12.16 -14.09
N GLN A 76 -6.44 -12.67 -13.17
CA GLN A 76 -7.70 -13.32 -13.56
C GLN A 76 -8.80 -12.32 -13.91
N VAL A 77 -8.81 -11.14 -13.26
CA VAL A 77 -9.83 -10.09 -13.49
C VAL A 77 -9.77 -9.57 -14.92
N ILE A 78 -8.57 -9.39 -15.49
CA ILE A 78 -8.40 -8.98 -16.88
C ILE A 78 -9.06 -9.98 -17.83
N ALA A 79 -8.87 -11.29 -17.61
CA ALA A 79 -9.47 -12.32 -18.45
C ALA A 79 -11.01 -12.29 -18.38
N VAL A 80 -11.57 -12.08 -17.18
CA VAL A 80 -13.03 -11.95 -16.99
C VAL A 80 -13.56 -10.71 -17.69
N ALA A 81 -12.88 -9.56 -17.56
CA ALA A 81 -13.29 -8.31 -18.21
C ALA A 81 -13.28 -8.44 -19.74
N ILE A 82 -12.23 -9.02 -20.33
CA ILE A 82 -12.14 -9.27 -21.77
C ILE A 82 -13.23 -10.23 -22.23
N ALA A 83 -13.43 -11.35 -21.51
CA ALA A 83 -14.44 -12.35 -21.85
C ALA A 83 -15.88 -11.81 -21.77
N THR A 84 -16.12 -10.83 -20.89
CA THR A 84 -17.43 -10.17 -20.71
C THR A 84 -17.82 -9.37 -21.95
N ILE A 85 -16.86 -8.73 -22.63
CA ILE A 85 -17.08 -8.00 -23.88
C ILE A 85 -17.21 -8.98 -25.06
N GLY A 86 -16.37 -10.02 -25.08
CA GLY A 86 -16.41 -11.07 -26.10
C GLY A 86 -15.54 -10.78 -27.34
N PRO A 87 -15.73 -11.56 -28.42
CA PRO A 87 -14.92 -11.44 -29.64
C PRO A 87 -14.98 -10.03 -30.24
N GLY A 88 -13.83 -9.51 -30.67
CA GLY A 88 -13.70 -8.16 -31.22
C GLY A 88 -13.14 -7.13 -30.25
N PHE A 89 -13.01 -7.46 -28.96
CA PHE A 89 -12.26 -6.63 -28.02
C PHE A 89 -10.81 -6.43 -28.49
N LYS A 90 -10.36 -5.18 -28.49
CA LYS A 90 -8.97 -4.80 -28.79
C LYS A 90 -8.26 -4.41 -27.50
N MET A 91 -7.12 -5.02 -27.24
CA MET A 91 -6.26 -4.65 -26.12
C MET A 91 -5.86 -3.17 -26.21
N SER A 92 -5.66 -2.53 -25.05
CA SER A 92 -5.21 -1.15 -24.97
C SER A 92 -3.87 -0.96 -25.68
N SER A 93 -3.76 0.11 -26.46
CA SER A 93 -2.50 0.48 -27.10
C SER A 93 -1.47 0.97 -26.07
N TYR A 94 -0.19 0.96 -26.46
CA TYR A 94 0.91 1.52 -25.66
C TYR A 94 0.61 2.94 -25.18
N HIS A 95 0.11 3.81 -26.05
CA HIS A 95 -0.21 5.20 -25.73
C HIS A 95 -1.38 5.36 -24.76
N GLN A 96 -2.40 4.49 -24.87
CA GLN A 96 -3.50 4.50 -23.91
C GLN A 96 -3.04 4.06 -22.52
N LEU A 97 -2.21 3.02 -22.44
CA LEU A 97 -1.67 2.50 -21.18
C LEU A 97 -0.82 3.54 -20.46
N ARG A 98 0.17 4.14 -21.14
CA ARG A 98 1.05 5.16 -20.53
C ARG A 98 0.42 6.55 -20.38
N GLY A 99 -0.77 6.75 -20.96
CA GLY A 99 -1.46 8.03 -21.00
C GLY A 99 -2.70 7.98 -20.12
N LYS A 100 -3.87 7.99 -20.77
CA LYS A 100 -5.16 8.12 -20.10
C LYS A 100 -5.39 7.06 -19.01
N ILE A 101 -5.11 5.78 -19.29
CA ILE A 101 -5.38 4.70 -18.33
C ILE A 101 -4.54 4.89 -17.06
N LEU A 102 -3.25 5.16 -17.21
CA LEU A 102 -2.37 5.44 -16.06
C LEU A 102 -2.85 6.67 -15.28
N GLN A 103 -3.24 7.75 -15.96
CA GLN A 103 -3.74 8.97 -15.32
C GLN A 103 -5.03 8.69 -14.53
N ASP A 104 -5.97 7.96 -15.12
CA ASP A 104 -7.23 7.59 -14.47
C ASP A 104 -6.95 6.73 -13.22
N THR A 105 -6.06 5.72 -13.32
CA THR A 105 -5.67 4.90 -12.15
C THR A 105 -4.94 5.71 -11.07
N VAL A 106 -4.05 6.64 -11.44
CA VAL A 106 -3.39 7.54 -10.48
C VAL A 106 -4.41 8.40 -9.76
N LYS A 107 -5.41 8.91 -10.48
CA LYS A 107 -6.49 9.70 -9.90
C LYS A 107 -7.31 8.88 -8.90
N GLU A 108 -7.70 7.66 -9.26
CA GLU A 108 -8.43 6.76 -8.36
C GLU A 108 -7.64 6.48 -7.06
N VAL A 109 -6.33 6.21 -7.17
CA VAL A 109 -5.46 6.02 -5.99
C VAL A 109 -5.36 7.32 -5.18
N SER A 110 -5.23 8.47 -5.84
CA SER A 110 -5.15 9.77 -5.17
C SER A 110 -6.42 10.08 -4.37
N GLU A 111 -7.59 9.82 -4.93
CA GLU A 111 -8.87 10.01 -4.24
C GLU A 111 -8.94 9.14 -2.97
N HIS A 112 -8.48 7.89 -3.06
CA HIS A 112 -8.37 7.01 -1.88
C HIS A 112 -7.35 7.53 -0.86
N CYS A 113 -6.22 8.07 -1.32
CA CYS A 113 -5.27 8.71 -0.43
C CYS A 113 -5.91 9.91 0.30
N ASP A 114 -6.66 10.75 -0.41
CA ASP A 114 -7.32 11.90 0.22
C ASP A 114 -8.34 11.46 1.29
N GLU A 115 -9.05 10.35 1.10
CA GLU A 115 -9.88 9.75 2.14
C GLU A 115 -9.08 9.36 3.38
N LEU A 116 -7.91 8.72 3.21
CA LEU A 116 -7.03 8.38 4.34
C LEU A 116 -6.53 9.64 5.06
N LYS A 117 -6.17 10.70 4.33
CA LYS A 117 -5.74 11.99 4.89
C LYS A 117 -6.81 12.63 5.76
N LEU A 118 -8.08 12.59 5.33
CA LEU A 118 -9.19 13.12 6.11
C LEU A 118 -9.34 12.40 7.46
N CYS A 119 -8.99 11.11 7.53
CA CYS A 119 -9.12 10.30 8.73
C CYS A 119 -8.02 10.60 9.77
N TRP A 120 -6.90 11.19 9.38
CA TRP A 120 -5.82 11.54 10.31
C TRP A 120 -6.30 12.52 11.39
N LYS A 121 -7.23 13.42 11.07
CA LYS A 121 -7.82 14.37 12.03
C LYS A 121 -8.70 13.71 13.09
N GLU A 122 -9.25 12.53 12.80
CA GLU A 122 -10.17 11.82 13.69
C GLU A 122 -9.50 10.71 14.48
N THR A 123 -8.48 10.08 13.89
CA THR A 123 -7.86 8.85 14.41
C THR A 123 -6.41 9.02 14.80
N ASP A 124 -5.86 10.22 14.59
CA ASP A 124 -4.44 10.49 14.56
C ASP A 124 -3.68 9.56 13.58
N CYS A 125 -2.38 9.78 13.44
CA CYS A 125 -1.55 8.97 12.58
C CYS A 125 -0.13 8.81 13.12
N SER A 126 0.53 7.76 12.64
CA SER A 126 1.95 7.51 12.87
C SER A 126 2.70 7.64 11.57
N ILE A 127 3.78 8.40 11.56
CA ILE A 127 4.63 8.55 10.38
C ILE A 127 5.83 7.63 10.54
N MET A 128 6.22 6.96 9.46
CA MET A 128 7.40 6.10 9.40
C MET A 128 8.33 6.63 8.31
N SER A 129 9.58 6.87 8.68
CA SER A 129 10.68 7.21 7.78
C SER A 129 11.59 6.00 7.64
N ASP A 130 11.85 5.59 6.40
CA ASP A 130 12.79 4.52 6.06
C ASP A 130 13.84 5.06 5.07
N GLY A 131 15.08 5.20 5.54
CA GLY A 131 16.20 5.65 4.74
C GLY A 131 17.02 4.47 4.23
N TRP A 132 17.18 4.38 2.91
CA TRP A 132 18.07 3.39 2.31
C TRP A 132 19.09 4.05 1.40
N THR A 133 20.31 3.52 1.41
CA THR A 133 21.41 3.95 0.53
C THR A 133 21.81 2.79 -0.35
N ASP A 134 21.87 3.00 -1.65
CA ASP A 134 22.28 1.98 -2.61
C ASP A 134 23.81 1.87 -2.72
N THR A 135 24.29 0.86 -3.46
CA THR A 135 25.72 0.63 -3.68
C THR A 135 26.41 1.72 -4.51
N ARG A 136 25.64 2.59 -5.15
CA ARG A 136 26.11 3.77 -5.89
C ARG A 136 26.02 5.04 -5.04
N SER A 137 25.85 4.90 -3.73
CA SER A 137 25.69 5.99 -2.76
C SER A 137 24.46 6.88 -2.97
N ARG A 138 23.48 6.42 -3.76
CA ARG A 138 22.19 7.11 -3.87
C ARG A 138 21.38 6.86 -2.63
N THR A 139 20.87 7.91 -2.03
CA THR A 139 20.12 7.83 -0.78
C THR A 139 18.71 8.30 -0.98
N PHE A 140 17.75 7.46 -0.61
CA PHE A 140 16.35 7.82 -0.61
C PHE A 140 15.78 7.67 0.80
N VAL A 141 14.87 8.57 1.15
CA VAL A 141 14.08 8.47 2.38
C VAL A 141 12.62 8.38 2.01
N ASN A 142 12.00 7.26 2.36
CA ASN A 142 10.59 6.99 2.14
C ASN A 142 9.80 7.38 3.37
N PHE A 143 8.67 8.05 3.16
CA PHE A 143 7.72 8.39 4.22
C PHE A 143 6.42 7.64 4.00
N LEU A 144 5.99 6.93 5.04
CA LEU A 144 4.69 6.29 5.11
C LEU A 144 3.90 6.89 6.27
N VAL A 145 2.58 6.98 6.10
CA VAL A 145 1.66 7.41 7.15
C VAL A 145 0.68 6.29 7.43
N TYR A 146 0.66 5.83 8.66
CA TYR A 146 -0.24 4.81 9.16
C TYR A 146 -1.37 5.47 9.94
N CYS A 147 -2.61 5.04 9.68
CA CYS A 147 -3.77 5.26 10.53
C CYS A 147 -4.59 3.95 10.62
N PRO A 148 -5.57 3.84 11.54
CA PRO A 148 -6.38 2.62 11.67
C PRO A 148 -7.11 2.18 10.39
N LYS A 149 -7.31 3.07 9.42
CA LYS A 149 -7.92 2.73 8.12
C LYS A 149 -6.93 2.19 7.09
N GLY A 150 -5.62 2.33 7.31
CA GLY A 150 -4.60 1.79 6.40
C GLY A 150 -3.27 2.53 6.48
N THR A 151 -2.32 2.07 5.65
CA THR A 151 -1.02 2.72 5.46
C THR A 151 -0.97 3.37 4.09
N MET A 152 -0.53 4.61 4.04
CA MET A 152 -0.28 5.36 2.81
C MET A 152 1.22 5.56 2.62
N PHE A 153 1.71 5.35 1.40
CA PHE A 153 2.98 5.92 0.98
C PHE A 153 2.78 7.41 0.68
N LEU A 154 3.43 8.28 1.46
CA LEU A 154 3.28 9.72 1.33
C LEU A 154 4.17 10.26 0.21
N LYS A 155 5.48 10.02 0.33
CA LYS A 155 6.49 10.44 -0.66
C LYS A 155 7.83 9.78 -0.41
N SER A 156 8.68 9.83 -1.42
CA SER A 156 10.11 9.52 -1.30
C SER A 156 10.92 10.75 -1.65
N LEU A 157 11.99 11.01 -0.91
CA LEU A 157 12.90 12.12 -1.14
C LEU A 157 14.29 11.58 -1.50
N ASP A 158 14.85 12.09 -2.59
CA ASP A 158 16.24 11.84 -2.96
C ASP A 158 17.16 12.77 -2.15
N LEU A 159 18.02 12.17 -1.33
CA LEU A 159 19.02 12.83 -0.51
C LEU A 159 20.45 12.40 -0.89
N SER A 160 20.66 11.92 -2.12
CA SER A 160 21.96 11.43 -2.59
C SER A 160 23.06 12.50 -2.50
N ASP A 161 22.76 13.71 -2.96
CA ASP A 161 23.72 14.83 -3.00
C ASP A 161 23.63 15.74 -1.76
N VAL A 162 22.90 15.30 -0.73
CA VAL A 162 22.58 16.10 0.44
C VAL A 162 23.36 15.59 1.66
N PRO A 163 24.16 16.45 2.33
CA PRO A 163 24.80 16.08 3.57
C PRO A 163 23.78 15.69 4.63
N LYS A 164 23.88 14.47 5.17
CA LYS A 164 22.94 13.91 6.16
C LYS A 164 23.22 14.39 7.57
N THR A 165 23.41 15.69 7.75
CA THR A 165 23.58 16.30 9.09
C THR A 165 22.24 16.32 9.82
N ALA A 166 22.27 16.28 11.16
CA ALA A 166 21.05 16.35 11.97
C ALA A 166 20.17 17.56 11.63
N LYS A 167 20.77 18.71 11.32
CA LYS A 167 20.03 19.94 10.98
C LYS A 167 19.31 19.84 9.63
N ILE A 168 19.94 19.22 8.63
CA ILE A 168 19.33 19.03 7.31
C ILE A 168 18.19 18.01 7.40
N LEU A 169 18.42 16.89 8.09
CA LEU A 169 17.40 15.88 8.33
C LEU A 169 16.22 16.45 9.12
N PHE A 170 16.48 17.28 10.14
CA PHE A 170 15.45 18.02 10.86
C PHE A 170 14.57 18.82 9.90
N ASN A 171 15.15 19.63 9.01
CA ASN A 171 14.36 20.41 8.03
C ASN A 171 13.54 19.52 7.09
N VAL A 172 14.13 18.41 6.62
CA VAL A 172 13.44 17.45 5.76
C VAL A 172 12.22 16.87 6.48
N PHE A 173 12.41 16.36 7.70
CA PHE A 173 11.34 15.78 8.50
C PHE A 173 10.30 16.83 8.92
N ASP A 174 10.73 18.04 9.27
CA ASP A 174 9.86 19.15 9.63
C ASP A 174 8.86 19.47 8.52
N ASN A 175 9.32 19.50 7.26
CA ASN A 175 8.45 19.69 6.11
C ASN A 175 7.43 18.56 5.94
N VAL A 176 7.80 17.31 6.26
CA VAL A 176 6.87 16.17 6.22
C VAL A 176 5.82 16.27 7.32
N LEU A 177 6.24 16.57 8.55
CA LEU A 177 5.34 16.74 9.69
C LEU A 177 4.35 17.88 9.45
N GLN A 178 4.80 18.99 8.88
CA GLN A 178 3.95 20.12 8.51
C GLN A 178 2.93 19.76 7.43
N GLU A 179 3.31 18.95 6.43
CA GLU A 179 2.37 18.47 5.40
C GLU A 179 1.27 17.57 5.98
N VAL A 180 1.61 16.73 6.96
CA VAL A 180 0.64 15.85 7.63
C VAL A 180 -0.21 16.61 8.67
N GLY A 181 0.30 17.71 9.21
CA GLY A 181 -0.29 18.44 10.32
C GLY A 181 0.21 17.86 11.65
N PRO A 182 1.12 18.55 12.37
CA PRO A 182 1.70 18.07 13.63
C PRO A 182 0.69 17.74 14.72
N GLU A 183 -0.50 18.32 14.65
CA GLU A 183 -1.64 18.05 15.53
C GLU A 183 -2.29 16.68 15.31
N ASN A 184 -2.11 16.09 14.13
CA ASN A 184 -2.69 14.78 13.76
C ASN A 184 -1.72 13.62 14.03
N ILE A 185 -0.54 13.90 14.59
CA ILE A 185 0.56 12.94 14.70
C ILE A 185 0.68 12.49 16.15
N VAL A 186 0.66 11.18 16.37
CA VAL A 186 0.94 10.59 17.70
C VAL A 186 2.37 10.07 17.80
N GLN A 187 2.93 9.59 16.69
CA GLN A 187 4.25 8.95 16.65
C GLN A 187 4.99 9.27 15.36
N PHE A 188 6.30 9.51 15.48
CA PHE A 188 7.22 9.54 14.34
C PHE A 188 8.32 8.48 14.50
N THR A 189 8.33 7.47 13.63
CA THR A 189 9.32 6.40 13.63
C THR A 189 10.41 6.69 12.62
N ILE A 190 11.67 6.70 13.06
CA ILE A 190 12.85 7.03 12.24
C ILE A 190 13.96 5.99 12.42
N ASP A 191 14.90 5.92 11.49
CA ASP A 191 16.05 5.01 11.63
C ASP A 191 16.91 5.32 12.85
N ASN A 192 17.49 4.26 13.45
CA ASN A 192 18.33 4.35 14.63
C ASN A 192 19.78 4.79 14.30
N VAL A 193 19.93 5.78 13.42
CA VAL A 193 21.22 6.36 13.04
C VAL A 193 21.44 7.65 13.84
N ALA A 194 22.70 7.93 14.23
CA ALA A 194 23.03 9.05 15.11
C ALA A 194 22.43 10.41 14.67
N ASN A 195 22.58 10.77 13.39
CA ASN A 195 22.05 12.03 12.86
C ASN A 195 20.51 12.04 12.78
N TYR A 196 19.88 10.88 12.57
CA TYR A 196 18.42 10.75 12.57
C TYR A 196 17.87 10.95 13.98
N ARG A 197 18.46 10.31 14.99
CA ARG A 197 18.10 10.50 16.40
C ARG A 197 18.22 11.96 16.83
N ALA A 198 19.34 12.60 16.51
CA ALA A 198 19.54 14.01 16.82
C ALA A 198 18.51 14.92 16.13
N ALA A 199 18.09 14.60 14.89
CA ALA A 199 16.99 15.29 14.23
C ALA A 199 15.64 15.04 14.93
N GLY A 200 15.37 13.80 15.34
CA GLY A 200 14.19 13.42 16.13
C GLY A 200 14.08 14.22 17.44
N ASP A 201 15.19 14.35 18.17
CA ASP A 201 15.25 15.14 19.41
C ASP A 201 14.92 16.62 19.17
N LEU A 202 15.45 17.21 18.09
CA LEU A 202 15.13 18.59 17.72
C LEU A 202 13.63 18.77 17.36
N LEU A 203 13.04 17.80 16.66
CA LEU A 203 11.60 17.82 16.34
C LEU A 203 10.74 17.71 17.60
N PHE A 204 11.10 16.82 18.52
CA PHE A 204 10.41 16.68 19.80
C PHE A 204 10.43 17.98 20.61
N GLN A 205 11.58 18.65 20.66
CA GLN A 205 11.72 19.94 21.33
C GLN A 205 10.83 21.02 20.70
N LYS A 206 10.71 21.02 19.36
CA LYS A 206 9.90 21.99 18.60
C LYS A 206 8.39 21.80 18.83
N TYR A 207 7.88 20.58 18.71
CA TYR A 207 6.43 20.33 18.68
C TYR A 207 5.85 19.96 20.04
N ARG A 208 6.50 19.07 20.79
CA ARG A 208 6.05 18.55 22.09
C ARG A 208 4.66 17.88 22.12
N THR A 209 4.01 17.68 20.97
CA THR A 209 2.67 17.08 20.84
C THR A 209 2.69 15.59 20.51
N PHE A 210 3.81 15.08 19.99
CA PHE A 210 4.01 13.68 19.62
C PHE A 210 5.35 13.17 20.17
N PHE A 211 5.54 11.85 20.18
CA PHE A 211 6.84 11.25 20.47
C PHE A 211 7.51 10.71 19.21
N TRP A 212 8.84 10.70 19.19
CA TRP A 212 9.58 9.97 18.16
C TRP A 212 10.18 8.70 18.76
N SER A 213 10.38 7.68 17.92
CA SER A 213 11.00 6.43 18.33
C SER A 213 11.91 5.87 17.23
N PRO A 214 13.02 5.19 17.59
CA PRO A 214 13.82 4.48 16.61
C PRO A 214 13.04 3.28 16.02
N CYS A 215 13.31 2.96 14.75
CA CYS A 215 12.71 1.83 14.06
C CYS A 215 13.12 0.49 14.72
N VAL A 216 12.12 -0.27 15.20
CA VAL A 216 12.34 -1.57 15.85
C VAL A 216 13.03 -2.56 14.92
N THR A 217 12.61 -2.63 13.65
CA THR A 217 13.22 -3.52 12.66
C THR A 217 14.70 -3.24 12.48
N HIS A 218 15.07 -1.95 12.43
CA HIS A 218 16.46 -1.55 12.35
C HIS A 218 17.24 -1.91 13.62
N CYS A 219 16.65 -1.70 14.81
CA CYS A 219 17.25 -2.12 16.07
C CYS A 219 17.50 -3.64 16.12
N VAL A 220 16.55 -4.46 15.68
CA VAL A 220 16.71 -5.92 15.61
C VAL A 220 17.83 -6.31 14.64
N ASN A 221 17.90 -5.66 13.47
CA ASN A 221 18.98 -5.90 12.52
C ASN A 221 20.36 -5.56 13.12
N LEU A 222 20.48 -4.43 13.83
CA LEU A 222 21.73 -4.06 14.50
C LEU A 222 22.12 -5.05 15.59
N MET A 223 21.16 -5.55 16.38
CA MET A 223 21.42 -6.60 17.38
C MET A 223 21.95 -7.88 16.72
N LEU A 224 21.36 -8.30 15.59
CA LEU A 224 21.80 -9.48 14.86
C LEU A 224 23.19 -9.30 14.22
N GLN A 225 23.48 -8.11 13.69
CA GLN A 225 24.81 -7.78 13.16
C GLN A 225 25.87 -7.85 14.26
N TYR A 226 25.58 -7.28 15.43
CA TYR A 226 26.47 -7.33 16.59
C TYR A 226 26.76 -8.78 17.01
N LEU A 227 25.73 -9.64 17.08
CA LEU A 227 25.90 -11.07 17.39
C LEU A 227 26.74 -11.80 16.33
N ASN A 228 26.63 -11.44 15.07
CA ASN A 228 27.44 -12.03 13.99
C ASN A 228 28.91 -11.57 14.03
N GLU A 229 29.16 -10.32 14.43
CA GLU A 229 30.50 -9.75 14.61
C GLU A 229 31.19 -10.26 15.88
N MET A 230 30.45 -10.77 16.85
CA MET A 230 30.95 -11.55 17.98
C MET A 230 31.48 -12.92 17.50
N HIS A 231 32.58 -12.90 16.75
CA HIS A 231 33.40 -14.07 16.43
C HIS A 231 34.07 -14.63 17.69
N ASP A 232 33.29 -15.23 18.60
CA ASP A 232 33.79 -16.12 19.66
C ASP A 232 32.71 -17.06 20.24
N ILE A 233 31.54 -17.19 19.60
CA ILE A 233 30.66 -18.35 19.86
C ILE A 233 30.96 -19.39 18.77
N LYS A 234 32.20 -19.90 18.77
CA LYS A 234 32.51 -21.16 18.08
C LYS A 234 31.85 -22.28 18.87
N SER A 235 30.85 -22.92 18.26
CA SER A 235 30.54 -24.33 18.56
C SER A 235 31.69 -25.22 18.11
#